data_AF-A0A414ZQE5-F1
#
_entry.id   AF-A0A414ZQE5-F1
#
_cell.length_a   1.000
_cell.length_b   1.000
_cell.length_c   1.000
_cell.angle_alpha   90.00
_cell.angle_beta   90.00
_cell.angle_gamma   90.00
#
_symmetry.space_group_name_H-M   'P 1'
#
loop_
_entity.id
_entity.type
_entity.pdbx_description
1 polymer ?
#
loop_
_entity_poly.entity_id
_entity_poly.type
_entity_poly.pdbx_seq_one_letter_code
_entity_poly.pdbx_strand_id
1 'polypeptide(L)'
;MILENKDKYKVLAEEPQRIKDFLSDELFKTAGISLTEDQINILEKAFIDNVIIEVEESNENANVKTSLKIFNNKIVVIKTKKLSIKEMINAVIAIGSITTKANEFVVIAILLNLVGVLFITKLNDDEGEIYAYLAYQYFGKNKKVSNVDIYETIKQYYNKTYDETISDRKINSVLKRLENDLRVIEFVDGYLVVKDEIYFE
;
A
#
# COMPACT_ATOMS: atom_id res chain seq x y z
N MET A 1 2.61 -17.68 -15.37
CA MET A 1 3.89 -17.97 -14.66
C MET A 1 4.05 -16.96 -13.55
N ILE A 2 4.17 -17.42 -12.30
CA ILE A 2 4.47 -16.53 -11.17
C ILE A 2 5.97 -16.27 -11.14
N LEU A 3 6.36 -15.00 -11.01
CA LEU A 3 7.77 -14.59 -10.99
C LEU A 3 8.43 -14.83 -9.64
N GLU A 4 9.67 -15.32 -9.66
CA GLU A 4 10.56 -15.33 -8.50
C GLU A 4 11.00 -13.91 -8.12
N ASN A 5 11.34 -13.69 -6.84
CA ASN A 5 11.74 -12.38 -6.31
C ASN A 5 12.81 -11.65 -7.15
N LYS A 6 13.85 -12.38 -7.58
CA LYS A 6 14.95 -11.83 -8.40
C LYS A 6 14.49 -11.27 -9.74
N ASP A 7 13.36 -11.76 -10.24
CA ASP A 7 12.81 -11.44 -11.55
C ASP A 7 11.66 -10.42 -11.48
N LYS A 8 11.02 -10.28 -10.31
CA LYS A 8 10.00 -9.24 -10.04
C LYS A 8 10.55 -7.84 -10.29
N TYR A 9 11.78 -7.54 -9.86
CA TYR A 9 12.43 -6.24 -10.09
C TYR A 9 12.54 -5.88 -11.58
N LYS A 10 12.96 -6.85 -12.40
CA LYS A 10 13.11 -6.65 -13.86
C LYS A 10 11.78 -6.32 -14.52
N VAL A 11 10.70 -6.96 -14.07
CA VAL A 11 9.36 -6.81 -14.67
C VAL A 11 8.65 -5.55 -14.17
N LEU A 12 8.85 -5.16 -12.91
CA LEU A 12 8.33 -3.90 -12.38
C LEU A 12 8.96 -2.67 -13.05
N ALA A 13 10.11 -2.81 -13.72
CA ALA A 13 10.93 -1.71 -14.24
C ALA A 13 11.25 -0.66 -13.15
N GLU A 14 11.26 -1.10 -11.90
CA GLU A 14 11.75 -0.34 -10.77
C GLU A 14 13.15 -0.88 -10.46
N GLU A 15 14.14 0.00 -10.49
CA GLU A 15 15.45 -0.35 -9.97
C GLU A 15 15.34 -0.50 -8.45
N PRO A 16 15.94 -1.55 -7.85
CA PRO A 16 15.97 -1.69 -6.38
C PRO A 16 16.43 -0.39 -5.70
N GLN A 17 17.43 0.27 -6.29
CA GLN A 17 17.94 1.56 -5.81
C GLN A 17 16.87 2.65 -5.81
N ARG A 18 15.98 2.69 -6.81
CA ARG A 18 14.91 3.68 -6.89
C ARG A 18 13.86 3.48 -5.78
N ILE A 19 13.58 2.25 -5.39
CA ILE A 19 12.72 1.94 -4.24
C ILE A 19 13.39 2.42 -2.95
N LYS A 20 14.70 2.16 -2.79
CA LYS A 20 15.47 2.62 -1.64
C LYS A 20 15.52 4.15 -1.54
N ASP A 21 15.85 4.81 -2.64
CA ASP A 21 15.93 6.27 -2.73
C ASP A 21 14.56 6.89 -2.45
N PHE A 22 13.49 6.33 -3.02
CA PHE A 22 12.12 6.77 -2.74
C PHE A 22 11.76 6.63 -1.26
N LEU A 23 12.02 5.45 -0.67
CA LEU A 23 11.74 5.22 0.75
C LEU A 23 12.57 6.14 1.64
N SER A 24 13.82 6.41 1.29
CA SER A 24 14.65 7.36 2.04
C SER A 24 14.11 8.79 1.91
N ASP A 25 13.88 9.25 0.69
CA ASP A 25 13.56 10.65 0.39
C ASP A 25 12.13 11.03 0.81
N GLU A 26 11.13 10.22 0.48
CA GLU A 26 9.74 10.55 0.78
C GLU A 26 9.44 10.39 2.27
N LEU A 27 10.00 9.40 2.96
CA LEU A 27 9.83 9.29 4.41
C LEU A 27 10.51 10.43 5.16
N PHE A 28 11.66 10.90 4.65
CA PHE A 28 12.31 12.08 5.21
C PHE A 28 11.47 13.35 4.96
N LYS A 29 10.96 13.55 3.74
CA LYS A 29 10.15 14.74 3.40
C LYS A 29 8.81 14.77 4.13
N THR A 30 8.10 13.66 4.18
CA THR A 30 6.73 13.59 4.73
C THR A 30 6.71 13.52 6.25
N ALA A 31 7.66 12.79 6.85
CA ALA A 31 7.63 12.52 8.29
C ALA A 31 8.85 13.04 9.06
N GLY A 32 9.87 13.58 8.38
CA GLY A 32 11.14 13.99 9.01
C GLY A 32 11.96 12.79 9.50
N ILE A 33 11.74 11.61 8.92
CA ILE A 33 12.33 10.35 9.41
C ILE A 33 13.41 9.88 8.47
N SER A 34 14.62 9.76 9.01
CA SER A 34 15.72 9.07 8.34
C SER A 34 15.74 7.61 8.80
N LEU A 35 15.46 6.70 7.88
CA LEU A 35 15.66 5.28 8.11
C LEU A 35 17.15 4.92 7.93
N THR A 36 17.62 3.98 8.74
CA THR A 36 18.93 3.35 8.52
C THR A 36 18.87 2.42 7.30
N GLU A 37 20.03 2.12 6.71
CA GLU A 37 20.13 1.22 5.56
C GLU A 37 19.51 -0.16 5.85
N ASP A 38 19.72 -0.71 7.04
CA ASP A 38 19.12 -1.98 7.47
C ASP A 38 17.58 -1.92 7.50
N GLN A 39 17.01 -0.80 7.93
CA GLN A 39 15.55 -0.61 7.96
C GLN A 39 14.98 -0.47 6.55
N ILE A 40 15.67 0.25 5.67
CA ILE A 40 15.30 0.36 4.25
C ILE A 40 15.33 -1.03 3.60
N ASN A 41 16.37 -1.83 3.87
CA ASN A 41 16.49 -3.20 3.37
C ASN A 41 15.36 -4.12 3.87
N ILE A 42 14.90 -3.95 5.12
CA ILE A 42 13.75 -4.71 5.65
C ILE A 42 12.46 -4.34 4.90
N LEU A 43 12.20 -3.05 4.65
CA LEU A 43 11.03 -2.62 3.88
C LEU A 43 11.07 -3.10 2.43
N GLU A 44 12.22 -2.95 1.77
CA GLU A 44 12.43 -3.42 0.41
C GLU A 44 12.19 -4.93 0.30
N LYS A 45 12.74 -5.71 1.24
CA LYS A 45 12.54 -7.16 1.28
C LYS A 45 11.07 -7.52 1.49
N ALA A 46 10.42 -6.92 2.50
CA ALA A 46 9.01 -7.13 2.77
C ALA A 46 8.15 -6.80 1.54
N PHE A 47 8.49 -5.72 0.84
CA PHE A 47 7.83 -5.36 -0.40
C PHE A 47 7.95 -6.47 -1.46
N ILE A 48 9.15 -6.92 -1.79
CA ILE A 48 9.33 -7.91 -2.87
C ILE A 48 8.77 -9.28 -2.53
N ASP A 49 8.94 -9.71 -1.28
CA ASP A 49 8.44 -10.99 -0.81
C ASP A 49 6.91 -11.06 -0.91
N ASN A 50 6.23 -9.93 -0.70
CA ASN A 50 4.77 -9.86 -0.65
C ASN A 50 4.11 -9.36 -1.94
N VAL A 51 4.89 -8.92 -2.93
CA VAL A 51 4.36 -8.63 -4.27
C VAL A 51 4.26 -9.93 -5.08
N ILE A 52 3.06 -10.29 -5.53
CA ILE A 52 2.85 -11.40 -6.46
C ILE A 52 2.72 -10.83 -7.86
N ILE A 53 3.55 -11.30 -8.80
CA ILE A 53 3.46 -10.92 -10.22
C ILE A 53 3.28 -12.20 -11.02
N GLU A 54 2.14 -12.29 -11.70
CA GLU A 54 1.90 -13.32 -12.68
C GLU A 54 2.05 -12.73 -14.08
N VAL A 55 2.83 -13.41 -14.91
CA VAL A 55 3.04 -13.07 -16.31
C VAL A 55 2.64 -14.22 -17.23
N GLU A 56 2.23 -13.89 -18.45
CA GLU A 56 2.03 -14.84 -19.54
C GLU A 56 2.92 -14.48 -20.73
N GLU A 57 3.32 -15.46 -21.53
CA GLU A 57 4.00 -15.20 -22.80
C GLU A 57 2.99 -14.60 -23.79
N SER A 58 3.39 -13.51 -24.44
CA SER A 58 2.55 -12.83 -25.43
C SER A 58 2.61 -13.57 -26.75
N ASN A 59 1.46 -14.08 -27.20
CA ASN A 59 1.29 -14.54 -28.57
C ASN A 59 0.98 -13.29 -29.41
N GLU A 60 1.94 -12.82 -30.21
CA GLU A 60 1.86 -11.59 -31.01
C GLU A 60 0.45 -11.33 -31.56
N ASN A 61 -0.25 -10.34 -30.97
CA ASN A 61 -1.50 -9.66 -31.38
C ASN A 61 -2.25 -9.01 -30.19
N ALA A 62 -1.72 -9.06 -28.97
CA ALA A 62 -2.32 -8.36 -27.83
C ALA A 62 -2.15 -6.83 -27.93
N ASN A 63 -3.26 -6.13 -28.11
CA ASN A 63 -3.35 -4.69 -28.28
C ASN A 63 -3.17 -3.93 -26.94
N VAL A 64 -2.03 -4.12 -26.26
CA VAL A 64 -1.83 -3.63 -24.87
C VAL A 64 -0.47 -2.92 -24.74
N LYS A 65 -0.42 -1.66 -25.17
CA LYS A 65 0.79 -0.80 -25.18
C LYS A 65 1.45 -0.57 -23.81
N THR A 66 0.80 -0.91 -22.69
CA THR A 66 1.28 -0.61 -21.33
C THR A 66 1.74 -1.83 -20.53
N SER A 67 1.36 -3.05 -20.92
CA SER A 67 1.58 -4.26 -20.09
C SER A 67 2.61 -5.24 -20.64
N LEU A 68 3.20 -4.94 -21.80
CA LEU A 68 4.23 -5.77 -22.44
C LEU A 68 5.61 -5.48 -21.83
N LYS A 69 6.26 -6.53 -21.32
CA LYS A 69 7.61 -6.51 -20.76
C LYS A 69 8.47 -7.56 -21.45
N ILE A 70 9.78 -7.31 -21.53
CA ILE A 70 10.74 -8.32 -22.00
C ILE A 70 11.27 -9.07 -20.77
N PHE A 71 11.09 -10.38 -20.74
CA PHE A 71 11.60 -11.25 -19.67
C PHE A 71 12.20 -12.51 -20.28
N ASN A 72 13.47 -12.81 -19.97
CA ASN A 72 14.22 -13.96 -20.53
C ASN A 72 14.11 -14.08 -22.07
N ASN A 73 14.32 -12.97 -22.79
CA ASN A 73 14.21 -12.85 -24.24
C ASN A 73 12.81 -13.19 -24.82
N LYS A 74 11.77 -13.24 -23.98
CA LYS A 74 10.39 -13.42 -24.39
C LYS A 74 9.58 -12.16 -24.08
N ILE A 75 8.60 -11.88 -24.93
CA ILE A 75 7.61 -10.84 -24.65
C ILE A 75 6.59 -11.46 -23.69
N VAL A 76 6.42 -10.85 -22.53
CA VAL A 76 5.45 -11.26 -21.53
C VAL A 76 4.45 -10.14 -21.24
N VAL A 77 3.23 -10.51 -20.90
CA VAL A 77 2.19 -9.60 -20.40
C VAL A 77 2.03 -9.84 -18.90
N ILE A 78 2.00 -8.76 -18.10
CA ILE A 78 1.62 -8.86 -16.69
C ILE A 78 0.12 -9.15 -16.63
N LYS A 79 -0.25 -10.32 -16.12
CA LYS A 79 -1.65 -10.74 -15.93
C LYS A 79 -2.21 -10.28 -14.61
N THR A 80 -1.38 -10.32 -13.57
CA THR A 80 -1.81 -9.97 -12.23
C THR A 80 -0.61 -9.42 -11.49
N LYS A 81 -0.86 -8.36 -10.74
CA LYS A 81 0.03 -7.88 -9.70
C LYS A 81 -0.81 -7.80 -8.43
N LYS A 82 -0.29 -8.31 -7.31
CA LYS A 82 -0.89 -8.22 -5.97
C LYS A 82 0.14 -7.84 -4.93
N LEU A 83 -0.30 -7.27 -3.81
CA LEU A 83 0.54 -6.95 -2.65
C LEU A 83 -0.24 -7.32 -1.38
N SER A 84 0.39 -8.03 -0.44
CA SER A 84 -0.15 -8.20 0.91
C SER A 84 0.10 -6.95 1.75
N ILE A 85 -0.96 -6.24 2.09
CA ILE A 85 -0.92 -5.05 2.93
C ILE A 85 -0.68 -5.40 4.39
N LYS A 86 -1.21 -6.54 4.85
CA LYS A 86 -0.97 -7.02 6.21
C LYS A 86 0.52 -7.21 6.45
N GLU A 87 1.22 -7.88 5.53
CA GLU A 87 2.65 -8.14 5.69
C GLU A 87 3.49 -6.87 5.55
N MET A 88 3.05 -5.90 4.72
CA MET A 88 3.67 -4.57 4.70
C MET A 88 3.51 -3.86 6.05
N ILE A 89 2.32 -3.86 6.65
CA ILE A 89 2.07 -3.27 7.97
C ILE A 89 2.95 -3.92 9.04
N ASN A 90 3.07 -5.25 9.01
CA ASN A 90 3.93 -6.00 9.94
C ASN A 90 5.40 -5.56 9.82
N ALA A 91 5.91 -5.40 8.60
CA ALA A 91 7.28 -4.97 8.36
C ALA A 91 7.53 -3.54 8.87
N VAL A 92 6.58 -2.62 8.64
CA VAL A 92 6.66 -1.24 9.13
C VAL A 92 6.62 -1.18 10.65
N ILE A 93 5.75 -1.97 11.30
CA ILE A 93 5.68 -2.06 12.76
C ILE A 93 6.98 -2.63 13.34
N ALA A 94 7.56 -3.65 12.71
CA ALA A 94 8.84 -4.22 13.12
C ALA A 94 9.94 -3.16 13.14
N ILE A 95 10.04 -2.33 12.10
CA ILE A 95 10.98 -1.20 12.06
C ILE A 95 10.63 -0.13 13.09
N GLY A 96 9.36 0.21 13.24
CA GLY A 96 8.89 1.21 14.20
C GLY A 96 9.14 0.84 15.66
N SER A 97 9.21 -0.46 15.96
CA SER A 97 9.62 -0.97 17.28
C SER A 97 11.11 -0.78 17.54
N ILE A 98 11.93 -0.79 16.48
CA ILE A 98 13.39 -0.56 16.51
C ILE A 98 13.73 0.92 16.68
N THR A 99 12.91 1.84 16.14
CA THR A 99 13.17 3.30 16.17
C THR A 99 12.73 4.02 17.45
N THR A 100 12.37 3.31 18.52
CA THR A 100 11.80 3.84 19.78
C THR A 100 10.51 4.67 19.58
N LYS A 101 9.36 4.08 19.95
CA LYS A 101 8.02 4.72 19.97
C LYS A 101 7.59 5.33 18.62
N ALA A 102 7.60 4.56 17.54
CA ALA A 102 6.96 4.99 16.30
C ALA A 102 5.49 5.37 16.58
N ASN A 103 5.20 6.67 16.43
CA ASN A 103 3.85 7.21 16.45
C ASN A 103 3.07 6.52 15.32
N GLU A 104 1.81 6.18 15.56
CA GLU A 104 0.86 5.60 14.60
C GLU A 104 0.93 6.26 13.21
N PHE A 105 1.22 7.56 13.21
CA PHE A 105 1.47 8.42 12.06
C PHE A 105 2.64 7.99 11.19
N VAL A 106 3.76 7.60 11.80
CA VAL A 106 4.95 7.15 11.09
C VAL A 106 4.63 5.89 10.31
N VAL A 107 3.88 4.98 10.93
CA VAL A 107 3.46 3.73 10.29
C VAL A 107 2.54 4.03 9.11
N ILE A 108 1.58 4.94 9.28
CA ILE A 108 0.66 5.35 8.22
C ILE A 108 1.40 6.05 7.07
N ALA A 109 2.29 7.01 7.36
CA ALA A 109 3.10 7.69 6.34
C ALA A 109 4.00 6.73 5.55
N ILE A 110 4.57 5.71 6.21
CA ILE A 110 5.36 4.69 5.52
C ILE A 110 4.47 3.84 4.60
N LEU A 111 3.29 3.45 5.08
CA LEU A 111 2.32 2.70 4.28
C LEU A 111 1.82 3.52 3.10
N LEU A 112 1.52 4.80 3.28
CA LEU A 112 1.06 5.70 2.21
C LEU A 112 2.09 5.83 1.10
N ASN A 113 3.35 5.95 1.46
CA ASN A 113 4.44 6.02 0.49
C ASN A 113 4.62 4.69 -0.24
N LEU A 114 4.58 3.55 0.47
CA LEU A 114 4.70 2.22 -0.14
C LEU A 114 3.52 1.83 -1.04
N VAL A 115 2.29 2.09 -0.57
CA VAL A 115 1.06 1.92 -1.33
C VAL A 115 1.07 2.91 -2.49
N GLY A 116 1.45 4.16 -2.26
CA GLY A 116 1.62 5.22 -3.25
C GLY A 116 2.48 4.79 -4.42
N VAL A 117 3.74 4.37 -4.22
CA VAL A 117 4.64 3.92 -5.30
C VAL A 117 3.98 2.94 -6.25
N LEU A 118 3.10 2.07 -5.75
CA LEU A 118 2.47 1.03 -6.54
C LEU A 118 1.03 1.34 -6.99
N PHE A 119 0.33 2.24 -6.30
CA PHE A 119 -1.08 2.63 -6.52
C PHE A 119 -1.26 4.07 -7.01
N ILE A 120 -0.21 4.87 -7.18
CA ILE A 120 -0.24 6.33 -7.48
C ILE A 120 -1.18 6.69 -8.65
N THR A 121 -1.49 5.75 -9.53
CA THR A 121 -2.43 5.99 -10.63
C THR A 121 -3.92 5.85 -10.25
N LYS A 122 -4.28 5.38 -9.05
CA LYS A 122 -5.68 5.02 -8.69
C LYS A 122 -6.26 5.70 -7.44
N LEU A 123 -5.43 6.07 -6.46
CA LEU A 123 -5.88 6.72 -5.22
C LEU A 123 -5.54 8.22 -5.25
N ASN A 124 -6.46 9.07 -4.81
CA ASN A 124 -6.09 10.44 -4.41
C ASN A 124 -5.61 10.46 -2.94
N ASP A 125 -5.06 11.60 -2.52
CA ASP A 125 -4.44 11.77 -1.19
C ASP A 125 -5.37 11.31 -0.05
N ASP A 126 -6.64 11.73 -0.05
CA ASP A 126 -7.61 11.35 0.99
C ASP A 126 -7.96 9.85 0.98
N GLU A 127 -8.02 9.23 -0.20
CA GLU A 127 -8.31 7.81 -0.33
C GLU A 127 -7.15 6.96 0.17
N GLY A 128 -5.92 7.35 -0.18
CA GLY A 128 -4.71 6.75 0.36
C GLY A 128 -4.70 6.86 1.88
N GLU A 129 -4.88 8.08 2.39
CA GLU A 129 -4.82 8.42 3.81
C GLU A 129 -5.79 7.59 4.65
N ILE A 130 -7.08 7.64 4.29
CA ILE A 130 -8.12 6.90 5.01
C ILE A 130 -7.86 5.39 4.89
N TYR A 131 -7.49 4.89 3.73
CA TYR A 131 -7.22 3.46 3.56
C TYR A 131 -6.04 2.99 4.43
N ALA A 132 -4.92 3.71 4.42
CA ALA A 132 -3.75 3.36 5.22
C ALA A 132 -4.05 3.40 6.72
N TYR A 133 -4.81 4.40 7.17
CA TYR A 133 -5.28 4.49 8.55
C TYR A 133 -6.15 3.28 8.93
N LEU A 134 -7.15 2.95 8.12
CA LEU A 134 -8.06 1.83 8.36
C LEU A 134 -7.33 0.46 8.36
N ALA A 135 -6.39 0.27 7.43
CA ALA A 135 -5.56 -0.91 7.36
C ALA A 135 -4.69 -1.06 8.61
N TYR A 136 -4.10 0.04 9.10
CA TYR A 136 -3.34 0.04 10.34
C TYR A 136 -4.21 -0.27 11.58
N GLN A 137 -5.42 0.29 11.68
CA GLN A 137 -6.35 -0.08 12.76
C GLN A 137 -6.66 -1.59 12.74
N TYR A 138 -6.92 -2.12 11.54
CA TYR A 138 -7.33 -3.51 11.39
C TYR A 138 -6.18 -4.50 11.63
N PHE A 139 -5.08 -4.40 10.86
CA PHE A 139 -3.96 -5.35 10.94
C PHE A 139 -2.94 -5.00 12.03
N GLY A 140 -2.65 -3.71 12.21
CA GLY A 140 -1.60 -3.25 13.13
C GLY A 140 -2.06 -3.16 14.58
N LYS A 141 -3.30 -2.70 14.82
CA LYS A 141 -3.88 -2.58 16.16
C LYS A 141 -4.85 -3.69 16.53
N ASN A 142 -5.21 -4.57 15.58
CA ASN A 142 -6.27 -5.57 15.76
C ASN A 142 -7.58 -4.95 16.28
N LYS A 143 -7.87 -3.71 15.89
CA LYS A 143 -9.04 -2.94 16.33
C LYS A 143 -10.21 -3.22 15.41
N LYS A 144 -11.31 -3.69 15.97
CA LYS A 144 -12.59 -3.79 15.26
C LYS A 144 -13.26 -2.42 15.23
N VAL A 145 -13.42 -1.85 14.03
CA VAL A 145 -14.12 -0.58 13.82
C VAL A 145 -15.51 -0.90 13.27
N SER A 146 -16.56 -0.42 13.94
CA SER A 146 -17.93 -0.59 13.47
C SER A 146 -18.26 0.42 12.37
N ASN A 147 -19.23 0.12 11.51
CA ASN A 147 -19.77 1.08 10.54
C ASN A 147 -20.47 2.28 11.19
N VAL A 148 -20.85 2.18 12.47
CA VAL A 148 -21.42 3.26 13.27
C VAL A 148 -20.34 4.25 13.70
N ASP A 149 -19.19 3.75 14.17
CA ASP A 149 -18.14 4.55 14.78
C ASP A 149 -17.06 5.00 13.79
N ILE A 150 -17.06 4.47 12.55
CA ILE A 150 -15.99 4.70 11.57
C ILE A 150 -15.82 6.18 11.21
N TYR A 151 -16.92 6.94 11.13
CA TYR A 151 -16.87 8.37 10.82
C TYR A 151 -16.14 9.16 11.88
N GLU A 152 -16.54 8.97 13.15
CA GLU A 152 -15.88 9.63 14.28
C GLU A 152 -14.43 9.17 14.44
N THR A 153 -14.16 7.89 14.17
CA THR A 153 -12.79 7.34 14.21
C THR A 153 -11.90 8.03 13.17
N ILE A 154 -12.38 8.25 11.94
CA ILE A 154 -11.63 8.96 10.88
C ILE A 154 -11.50 10.45 11.21
N LYS A 155 -12.55 11.11 11.71
CA LYS A 155 -12.48 12.53 12.10
C LYS A 155 -11.45 12.77 13.20
N GLN A 156 -11.45 11.92 14.23
CA GLN A 156 -10.48 11.99 15.33
C GLN A 156 -9.05 11.83 14.80
N TYR A 157 -8.85 10.93 13.82
CA TYR A 157 -7.57 10.79 13.16
C TYR A 157 -7.14 12.07 12.45
N TYR A 158 -7.97 12.63 11.57
CA TYR A 158 -7.64 13.87 10.84
C TYR A 158 -7.38 15.05 11.78
N ASN A 159 -8.20 15.23 12.81
CA ASN A 159 -8.01 16.32 13.75
C ASN A 159 -6.72 16.16 14.56
N LYS A 160 -6.44 14.95 15.06
CA LYS A 160 -5.19 14.69 15.79
C LYS A 160 -3.96 14.86 14.90
N THR A 161 -4.11 14.58 13.59
CA THR A 161 -2.99 14.44 12.67
C THR A 161 -2.63 15.71 11.94
N TYR A 162 -3.64 16.40 11.44
CA TYR A 162 -3.48 17.54 10.57
C TYR A 162 -4.04 18.82 11.19
N ASP A 163 -4.66 18.73 12.39
CA ASP A 163 -5.49 19.80 12.96
C ASP A 163 -6.63 20.21 11.99
N GLU A 164 -7.08 19.26 11.18
CA GLU A 164 -8.09 19.48 10.14
C GLU A 164 -9.42 18.82 10.49
N THR A 165 -10.49 19.38 9.94
CA THR A 165 -11.83 18.78 10.01
C THR A 165 -12.21 18.24 8.64
N ILE A 166 -12.41 16.93 8.56
CA ILE A 166 -12.94 16.26 7.37
C ILE A 166 -14.47 16.09 7.46
N SER A 167 -15.17 16.36 6.37
CA SER A 167 -16.64 16.28 6.33
C SER A 167 -17.17 14.85 6.19
N ASP A 168 -18.35 14.58 6.74
CA ASP A 168 -19.05 13.29 6.57
C ASP A 168 -19.27 12.94 5.09
N ARG A 169 -19.58 13.95 4.27
CA ARG A 169 -19.74 13.77 2.83
C ARG A 169 -18.47 13.24 2.18
N LYS A 170 -17.31 13.76 2.57
CA LYS A 170 -16.01 13.33 2.05
C LYS A 170 -15.66 11.92 2.54
N ILE A 171 -15.81 11.64 3.83
CA ILE A 171 -15.61 10.30 4.40
C ILE A 171 -16.47 9.27 3.67
N ASN A 172 -17.78 9.55 3.51
CA ASN A 172 -18.71 8.66 2.82
C ASN A 172 -18.26 8.38 1.38
N SER A 173 -17.82 9.41 0.65
CA SER A 173 -17.35 9.28 -0.73
C SER A 173 -16.12 8.37 -0.81
N VAL A 174 -15.17 8.56 0.10
CA VAL A 174 -13.95 7.74 0.14
C VAL A 174 -14.28 6.30 0.49
N LEU A 175 -15.04 6.06 1.57
CA LEU A 175 -15.43 4.71 1.99
C LEU A 175 -16.16 3.95 0.87
N LYS A 176 -17.10 4.60 0.17
CA LYS A 176 -17.79 3.98 -0.98
C LYS A 176 -16.84 3.59 -2.09
N ARG A 177 -15.85 4.42 -2.40
CA ARG A 177 -14.86 4.13 -3.45
C ARG A 177 -13.92 3.01 -3.03
N LEU A 178 -13.46 3.00 -1.78
CA LEU A 178 -12.64 1.93 -1.22
C LEU A 178 -13.39 0.57 -1.22
N GLU A 179 -14.69 0.56 -0.91
CA GLU A 179 -15.51 -0.65 -0.84
C GLU A 179 -15.97 -1.15 -2.22
N ASN A 180 -16.51 -0.28 -3.07
CA ASN A 180 -17.20 -0.70 -4.29
C ASN A 180 -16.31 -0.70 -5.53
N ASP A 181 -15.52 0.36 -5.69
CA ASP A 181 -14.73 0.57 -6.90
C ASP A 181 -13.38 -0.13 -6.78
N LEU A 182 -12.68 0.11 -5.67
CA LEU A 182 -11.36 -0.45 -5.41
C LEU A 182 -11.42 -1.81 -4.71
N ARG A 183 -12.55 -2.09 -4.03
CA ARG A 183 -12.83 -3.36 -3.35
C ARG A 183 -11.73 -3.78 -2.38
N VAL A 184 -11.15 -2.83 -1.65
CA VAL A 184 -10.06 -3.04 -0.68
C VAL A 184 -10.53 -3.13 0.77
N ILE A 185 -11.79 -2.77 1.02
CA ILE A 185 -12.47 -2.94 2.31
C ILE A 185 -13.88 -3.51 2.08
N GLU A 186 -14.49 -4.01 3.14
CA GLU A 186 -15.91 -4.37 3.21
C GLU A 186 -16.41 -4.25 4.65
N PHE A 187 -17.73 -4.23 4.85
CA PHE A 187 -18.35 -4.30 6.17
C PHE A 187 -19.10 -5.62 6.35
N VAL A 188 -18.54 -6.54 7.15
CA VAL A 188 -19.15 -7.82 7.49
C VAL A 188 -19.72 -7.75 8.90
N ASP A 189 -21.00 -8.09 9.05
CA ASP A 189 -21.74 -8.00 10.32
C ASP A 189 -21.64 -6.62 10.99
N GLY A 190 -21.57 -5.56 10.17
CA GLY A 190 -21.46 -4.17 10.64
C GLY A 190 -20.04 -3.74 11.06
N TYR A 191 -19.03 -4.57 10.84
CA TYR A 191 -17.63 -4.26 11.19
C TYR A 191 -16.75 -4.20 9.94
N LEU A 192 -15.81 -3.26 9.96
CA LEU A 192 -14.79 -3.10 8.94
C LEU A 192 -13.93 -4.37 8.85
N VAL A 193 -13.78 -4.85 7.62
CA VAL A 193 -12.80 -5.85 7.20
C VAL A 193 -11.95 -5.23 6.10
N VAL A 194 -10.63 -5.26 6.29
CA VAL A 194 -9.66 -4.82 5.28
C VAL A 194 -9.15 -6.04 4.54
N LYS A 195 -9.12 -5.99 3.21
CA LYS A 195 -8.58 -7.09 2.41
C LYS A 195 -7.06 -7.11 2.50
N ASP A 196 -6.52 -8.30 2.70
CA ASP A 196 -5.07 -8.52 2.84
C ASP A 196 -4.35 -8.27 1.51
N GLU A 197 -4.86 -8.84 0.42
CA GLU A 197 -4.29 -8.66 -0.92
C GLU A 197 -5.00 -7.54 -1.68
N ILE A 198 -4.24 -6.51 -2.11
CA ILE A 198 -4.76 -5.55 -3.10
C ILE A 198 -4.33 -5.97 -4.50
N TYR A 199 -5.27 -5.87 -5.44
CA TYR A 199 -5.07 -6.11 -6.87
C TYR A 199 -4.68 -4.82 -7.59
N PHE A 200 -3.60 -4.88 -8.37
CA PHE A 200 -3.18 -3.81 -9.26
C PHE A 200 -3.64 -4.16 -10.68
N GLU A 201 -4.89 -3.84 -11.03
CA GLU A 201 -5.35 -3.87 -12.43
C GLU A 201 -4.70 -2.77 -13.29
#